data_AF-A0A7S0FH84-F1
#
_entry.id   AF-A0A7S0FH84-F1
#
_cell.length_a   1.000
_cell.length_b   1.000
_cell.length_c   1.000
_cell.angle_alpha   90.00
_cell.angle_beta   90.00
_cell.angle_gamma   90.00
#
_symmetry.space_group_name_H-M   'P 1'
#
loop_
_entity.id
_entity.type
_entity.pdbx_description
1 polymer ?
#
loop_
_entity_poly.entity_id
_entity_poly.type
_entity_poly.pdbx_seq_one_letter_code
_entity_poly.pdbx_strand_id
1 'polypeptide(L)'
;GSEQASLQRKKRTQHIWKLATNAFGEVSAAAFMGNVDVETGGTFDHLQRQRGGPGRGLVQMEPPMKAVYDSWRGSRPDAAERQVEWVAEEIKHGRFIGGGNASKIRDAFRGDDIDRATMEFCERFERPGVPHLDRRLQAARRAWNENKQPA
;
A
#
# COMPACT_ATOMS: atom_id res chain seq x y z
N GLY A 1 12.41 -24.60 0.39
CA GLY A 1 13.06 -23.60 -0.50
C GLY A 1 12.31 -23.53 -1.82
N SER A 2 12.32 -22.36 -2.48
CA SER A 2 11.43 -21.88 -3.58
C SER A 2 9.91 -21.99 -3.32
N GLU A 3 9.39 -23.19 -3.08
CA GLU A 3 7.96 -23.42 -2.83
C GLU A 3 7.49 -22.78 -1.52
N GLN A 4 8.25 -22.98 -0.43
CA GLN A 4 7.97 -22.33 0.84
C GLN A 4 8.02 -20.79 0.74
N ALA A 5 8.95 -20.25 -0.05
CA ALA A 5 9.04 -18.80 -0.24
C ALA A 5 7.83 -18.28 -1.04
N SER A 6 7.42 -19.01 -2.08
CA SER A 6 6.20 -18.71 -2.84
C SER A 6 4.94 -18.78 -1.96
N LEU A 7 4.83 -19.80 -1.11
CA LEU A 7 3.72 -19.96 -0.18
C LEU A 7 3.68 -18.83 0.85
N GLN A 8 4.83 -18.43 1.40
CA GLN A 8 4.91 -17.30 2.34
C GLN A 8 4.54 -15.99 1.66
N ARG A 9 4.99 -15.75 0.42
CA ARG A 9 4.56 -14.60 -0.37
C ARG A 9 3.05 -14.61 -0.56
N LYS A 10 2.47 -15.73 -1.00
CA LYS A 10 1.01 -15.87 -1.20
C LYS A 10 0.24 -15.55 0.09
N LYS A 11 0.69 -16.06 1.24
CA LYS A 11 0.09 -15.77 2.55
C LYS A 11 0.15 -14.28 2.89
N ARG A 12 1.29 -13.62 2.67
CA ARG A 12 1.43 -12.18 2.92
C ARG A 12 0.54 -11.36 2.00
N THR A 13 0.54 -11.65 0.70
CA THR A 13 -0.32 -10.97 -0.29
C THR A 13 -1.80 -11.10 0.09
N GLN A 14 -2.27 -12.31 0.43
CA GLN A 14 -3.66 -12.53 0.86
C GLN A 14 -3.99 -11.81 2.18
N HIS A 15 -3.06 -11.80 3.13
CA HIS A 15 -3.24 -11.10 4.40
C HIS A 15 -3.37 -9.58 4.19
N ILE A 16 -2.48 -8.98 3.39
CA ILE A 16 -2.51 -7.54 3.10
C ILE A 16 -3.72 -7.17 2.24
N TRP A 17 -4.11 -8.01 1.28
CA TRP A 17 -5.38 -7.84 0.55
C TRP A 17 -6.55 -7.73 1.52
N LYS A 18 -6.70 -8.69 2.46
CA LYS A 18 -7.79 -8.67 3.43
C LYS A 18 -7.78 -7.42 4.31
N LEU A 19 -6.60 -7.02 4.79
CA LEU A 19 -6.45 -5.79 5.57
C LEU A 19 -6.85 -4.55 4.76
N ALA A 20 -6.37 -4.44 3.52
CA ALA A 20 -6.65 -3.32 2.64
C ALA A 20 -8.12 -3.27 2.23
N THR A 21 -8.76 -4.40 1.92
CA THR A 21 -10.20 -4.45 1.61
C THR A 21 -11.03 -4.00 2.79
N ASN A 22 -10.69 -4.42 4.01
CA ASN A 22 -11.38 -3.96 5.22
C ASN A 22 -11.18 -2.46 5.47
N ALA A 23 -10.02 -1.92 5.12
CA ALA A 23 -9.69 -0.51 5.36
C ALA A 23 -10.26 0.43 4.29
N PHE A 24 -10.30 0.00 3.02
CA PHE A 24 -10.51 0.89 1.87
C PHE A 24 -11.61 0.45 0.90
N GLY A 25 -12.10 -0.79 0.99
CA GLY A 25 -12.91 -1.43 -0.06
C GLY A 25 -12.06 -2.09 -1.16
N GLU A 26 -12.67 -2.95 -1.98
CA GLU A 26 -11.93 -3.84 -2.91
C GLU A 26 -11.16 -3.09 -4.01
N VAL A 27 -11.77 -2.08 -4.63
CA VAL A 27 -11.14 -1.30 -5.73
C VAL A 27 -9.89 -0.59 -5.20
N SER A 28 -10.05 0.08 -4.07
CA SER A 28 -8.97 0.77 -3.36
C SER A 28 -7.91 -0.19 -2.83
N ALA A 29 -8.30 -1.40 -2.41
CA ALA A 29 -7.37 -2.45 -2.02
C ALA A 29 -6.51 -2.90 -3.21
N ALA A 30 -7.09 -3.07 -4.39
CA ALA A 30 -6.33 -3.38 -5.60
C ALA A 30 -5.31 -2.27 -5.93
N ALA A 31 -5.73 -1.01 -5.86
CA ALA A 31 -4.85 0.14 -6.06
C ALA A 31 -3.68 0.19 -5.05
N PHE A 32 -3.98 -0.03 -3.77
CA PHE A 32 -2.97 -0.13 -2.71
C PHE A 32 -1.99 -1.27 -2.97
N MET A 33 -2.49 -2.46 -3.29
CA MET A 33 -1.68 -3.65 -3.57
C MET A 33 -0.75 -3.46 -4.77
N GLY A 34 -1.20 -2.76 -5.81
CA GLY A 34 -0.35 -2.43 -6.96
C GLY A 34 0.84 -1.55 -6.61
N ASN A 35 0.65 -0.62 -5.68
CA ASN A 35 1.74 0.22 -5.16
C ASN A 35 2.69 -0.59 -4.27
N VAL A 36 2.16 -1.37 -3.31
CA VAL A 36 2.94 -2.24 -2.43
C VAL A 36 3.78 -3.27 -3.22
N ASP A 37 3.25 -3.79 -4.34
CA ASP A 37 4.00 -4.71 -5.22
C ASP A 37 5.28 -4.05 -5.74
N VAL A 38 5.22 -2.80 -6.18
CA VAL A 38 6.40 -2.06 -6.66
C VAL A 38 7.33 -1.70 -5.51
N GLU A 39 6.79 -1.16 -4.42
CA GLU A 39 7.56 -0.74 -3.24
C GLU A 39 8.32 -1.90 -2.58
N THR A 40 7.73 -3.09 -2.60
CA THR A 40 8.34 -4.29 -2.00
C THR A 40 9.04 -5.19 -3.02
N GLY A 41 9.02 -4.87 -4.31
CA GLY A 41 9.50 -5.80 -5.35
C GLY A 41 8.74 -7.14 -5.34
N GLY A 42 7.45 -7.10 -5.00
CA GLY A 42 6.53 -8.23 -4.97
C GLY A 42 6.66 -9.15 -3.75
N THR A 43 7.44 -8.77 -2.73
CA THR A 43 7.57 -9.62 -1.52
C THR A 43 6.40 -9.45 -0.56
N PHE A 44 5.74 -8.29 -0.57
CA PHE A 44 4.70 -7.90 0.39
C PHE A 44 5.16 -8.02 1.85
N ASP A 45 6.47 -7.89 2.11
CA ASP A 45 7.03 -7.95 3.45
C ASP A 45 6.98 -6.56 4.13
N HIS A 46 6.19 -6.44 5.19
CA HIS A 46 6.06 -5.22 5.98
C HIS A 46 7.34 -4.86 6.76
N LEU A 47 8.32 -5.76 6.84
CA LEU A 47 9.65 -5.50 7.41
C LEU A 47 10.72 -5.23 6.34
N GLN A 48 10.33 -5.18 5.05
CA GLN A 48 11.27 -4.97 3.96
C GLN A 48 12.06 -3.68 4.15
N ARG A 49 13.37 -3.79 3.93
CA ARG A 49 14.30 -2.66 3.89
C ARG A 49 14.66 -2.34 2.46
N GLN A 50 14.59 -1.07 2.10
CA GLN A 50 15.11 -0.57 0.83
C GLN A 50 16.59 -0.96 0.67
N ARG A 51 16.99 -1.32 -0.55
CA ARG A 51 18.41 -1.55 -0.86
C ARG A 51 19.13 -0.22 -0.96
N GLY A 52 20.09 0.03 -0.07
CA GLY A 52 20.93 1.23 -0.11
C GLY A 52 20.26 2.50 0.39
N GLY A 53 19.09 2.41 1.04
CA GLY A 53 18.36 3.57 1.54
C GLY A 53 17.54 3.30 2.81
N PRO A 54 16.89 4.34 3.36
CA PRO A 54 16.21 4.27 4.64
C PRO A 54 14.79 3.71 4.55
N GLY A 55 14.22 3.50 3.36
CA GLY A 55 12.83 3.07 3.16
C GLY A 55 12.50 1.76 3.89
N ARG A 56 11.31 1.70 4.51
CA ARG A 56 10.83 0.54 5.28
C ARG A 56 9.37 0.20 4.99
N GLY A 57 9.09 -1.10 4.93
CA GLY A 57 7.74 -1.65 4.95
C GLY A 57 6.97 -1.55 3.64
N LEU A 58 5.65 -1.64 3.73
CA LEU A 58 4.75 -1.84 2.58
C LEU A 58 4.75 -0.66 1.61
N VAL A 59 4.91 0.56 2.13
CA VAL A 59 4.91 1.83 1.37
C VAL A 59 6.28 2.53 1.43
N GLN A 60 7.35 1.75 1.63
CA GLN A 60 8.75 2.21 1.74
C GLN A 60 8.94 3.54 2.49
N MET A 61 8.42 3.63 3.71
CA MET A 61 8.47 4.86 4.52
C MET A 61 9.92 5.32 4.72
N GLU A 62 10.29 6.45 4.12
CA GLU A 62 11.54 7.16 4.35
C GLU A 62 11.35 8.29 5.39
N PRO A 63 12.41 8.82 6.03
CA PRO A 63 12.30 10.05 6.82
C PRO A 63 11.79 11.22 5.96
N PRO A 64 10.85 12.06 6.45
CA PRO A 64 10.31 12.09 7.82
C PRO A 64 9.12 11.16 8.07
N MET A 65 8.54 10.55 7.03
CA MET A 65 7.34 9.70 7.13
C MET A 65 7.48 8.59 8.17
N LYS A 66 8.63 7.89 8.16
CA LYS A 66 8.87 6.79 9.10
C LYS A 66 8.80 7.23 10.57
N ALA A 67 9.33 8.42 10.88
CA ALA A 67 9.30 8.95 12.25
C ALA A 67 7.88 9.32 12.68
N VAL A 68 7.07 9.85 11.77
CA VAL A 68 5.66 10.17 12.03
C VAL A 68 4.83 8.91 12.24
N TYR A 69 5.04 7.87 11.42
CA TYR A 69 4.44 6.56 11.64
C TYR A 69 4.86 5.95 12.99
N ASP A 70 6.15 6.01 13.33
CA ASP A 70 6.67 5.49 14.61
C ASP A 70 6.05 6.22 15.81
N SER A 71 5.89 7.54 15.71
CA SER A 71 5.20 8.33 16.73
C SER A 71 3.72 7.95 16.85
N TRP A 72 3.02 7.80 15.73
CA TRP A 72 1.60 7.39 15.70
C TRP A 72 1.38 5.99 16.27
N ARG A 73 2.24 5.01 15.93
CA ARG A 73 2.08 3.64 16.44
C ARG A 73 2.41 3.55 17.94
N GLY A 74 3.31 4.40 18.44
CA GLY A 74 3.76 4.38 19.83
C GLY A 74 4.45 3.05 20.17
N SER A 75 4.04 2.42 21.28
CA SER A 75 4.58 1.13 21.73
C SER A 75 4.02 -0.08 20.97
N ARG A 76 3.02 0.10 20.10
CA ARG A 76 2.41 -1.00 19.33
C ARG A 76 3.46 -1.62 18.39
N PRO A 77 3.46 -2.95 18.20
CA PRO A 77 4.36 -3.62 17.29
C PRO A 77 4.26 -3.07 15.86
N ASP A 78 5.40 -2.98 15.15
CA ASP A 78 5.39 -2.70 13.72
C ASP A 78 4.92 -3.95 12.98
N ALA A 79 3.71 -3.88 12.42
CA ALA A 79 3.04 -5.00 11.78
C ALA A 79 2.33 -4.51 10.51
N ALA A 80 2.08 -5.41 9.55
CA ALA A 80 1.37 -5.09 8.31
C ALA A 80 0.04 -4.37 8.58
N GLU A 81 -0.73 -4.84 9.56
CA GLU A 81 -1.99 -4.21 9.99
C GLU A 81 -1.81 -2.76 10.43
N ARG A 82 -0.76 -2.47 11.22
CA ARG A 82 -0.49 -1.11 11.69
C ARG A 82 -0.09 -0.17 10.55
N GLN A 83 0.66 -0.67 9.57
CA GLN A 83 1.03 0.11 8.38
C GLN A 83 -0.21 0.41 7.51
N VAL A 84 -1.08 -0.58 7.27
CA VAL A 84 -2.34 -0.39 6.51
C VAL A 84 -3.28 0.58 7.23
N GLU A 85 -3.45 0.45 8.54
CA GLU A 85 -4.25 1.39 9.33
C GLU A 85 -3.71 2.81 9.28
N TRP A 86 -2.40 2.98 9.37
CA TRP A 86 -1.80 4.31 9.30
C TRP A 86 -2.02 4.96 7.93
N VAL A 87 -1.88 4.18 6.85
CA VAL A 87 -2.25 4.64 5.49
C VAL A 87 -3.72 5.06 5.44
N ALA A 88 -4.64 4.32 6.07
CA ALA A 88 -6.04 4.69 6.16
C ALA A 88 -6.29 5.98 6.92
N GLU A 89 -5.62 6.19 8.05
CA GLU A 89 -5.68 7.45 8.79
C GLU A 89 -5.15 8.63 7.98
N GLU A 90 -4.07 8.42 7.21
CA GLU A 90 -3.52 9.44 6.31
C GLU A 90 -4.45 9.75 5.13
N ILE A 91 -5.08 8.74 4.53
CA ILE A 91 -6.10 8.97 3.50
C ILE A 91 -7.32 9.70 4.10
N LYS A 92 -7.69 9.40 5.34
CA LYS A 92 -8.84 10.01 6.00
C LYS A 92 -8.59 11.45 6.44
N HIS A 93 -7.42 11.73 6.98
CA HIS A 93 -7.11 12.99 7.66
C HIS A 93 -6.02 13.80 6.99
N GLY A 94 -5.06 13.16 6.33
CA GLY A 94 -3.95 13.81 5.64
C GLY A 94 -3.01 14.58 6.58
N ARG A 95 -2.74 14.05 7.78
CA ARG A 95 -1.92 14.75 8.78
C ARG A 95 -0.47 14.88 8.33
N PHE A 96 0.07 13.84 7.67
CA PHE A 96 1.39 13.84 7.05
C PHE A 96 1.31 14.18 5.56
N ILE A 97 0.43 13.52 4.81
CA ILE A 97 0.38 13.69 3.34
C ILE A 97 -0.27 15.02 2.91
N GLY A 98 -0.92 15.74 3.82
CA GLY A 98 -1.66 16.97 3.56
C GLY A 98 -3.11 16.71 3.14
N GLY A 99 -4.04 17.49 3.69
CA GLY A 99 -5.48 17.29 3.51
C GLY A 99 -5.96 17.33 2.05
N GLY A 100 -5.33 18.14 1.19
CA GLY A 100 -5.66 18.19 -0.24
C GLY A 100 -5.30 16.91 -0.99
N ASN A 101 -4.13 16.32 -0.69
CA ASN A 101 -3.72 15.04 -1.25
C ASN A 101 -4.61 13.91 -0.75
N ALA A 102 -4.89 13.90 0.55
CA ALA A 102 -5.82 12.96 1.15
C ALA A 102 -7.22 13.04 0.50
N SER A 103 -7.72 14.25 0.20
CA SER A 103 -9.00 14.42 -0.50
C SER A 103 -9.01 13.79 -1.88
N LYS A 104 -7.98 14.02 -2.70
CA LYS A 104 -7.89 13.45 -4.05
C LYS A 104 -7.84 11.92 -4.02
N ILE A 105 -7.08 11.34 -3.08
CA ILE A 105 -7.05 9.89 -2.89
C ILE A 105 -8.44 9.37 -2.51
N ARG A 106 -9.11 9.99 -1.52
CA ARG A 106 -10.47 9.60 -1.12
C ARG A 106 -11.45 9.68 -2.28
N ASP A 107 -11.37 10.73 -3.08
CA ASP A 107 -12.28 10.92 -4.22
C ASP A 107 -12.05 9.85 -5.29
N ALA A 108 -10.81 9.43 -5.52
CA ALA A 108 -10.52 8.30 -6.40
C ALA A 108 -10.95 6.95 -5.80
N PHE A 109 -10.74 6.75 -4.49
CA PHE A 109 -11.07 5.53 -3.75
C PHE A 109 -12.58 5.28 -3.59
N ARG A 110 -13.42 6.30 -3.78
CA ARG A 110 -14.89 6.17 -3.83
C ARG A 110 -15.42 5.66 -5.17
N GLY A 111 -14.61 5.73 -6.23
CA GLY A 111 -14.98 5.27 -7.56
C GLY A 111 -14.74 3.77 -7.77
N ASP A 112 -15.04 3.31 -8.98
CA ASP A 112 -14.81 1.94 -9.46
C ASP A 112 -13.60 1.83 -10.41
N ASP A 113 -12.88 2.94 -10.63
CA ASP A 113 -11.71 3.03 -11.50
C ASP A 113 -10.42 2.69 -10.73
N ILE A 114 -9.98 1.43 -10.85
CA ILE A 114 -8.73 0.92 -10.26
C ILE A 114 -7.52 1.72 -10.76
N ASP A 115 -7.49 2.12 -12.02
CA ASP A 115 -6.32 2.79 -12.59
C ASP A 115 -6.18 4.19 -12.01
N ARG A 116 -7.29 4.94 -11.94
CA ARG A 116 -7.32 6.26 -11.30
C ARG A 116 -6.96 6.16 -9.82
N ALA A 117 -7.49 5.18 -9.09
CA ALA A 117 -7.15 4.97 -7.68
C ALA A 117 -5.66 4.65 -7.50
N THR A 118 -5.09 3.81 -8.36
CA THR A 118 -3.67 3.43 -8.33
C THR A 118 -2.77 4.65 -8.60
N MET A 119 -3.12 5.44 -9.61
CA MET A 119 -2.41 6.66 -9.99
C MET A 119 -2.46 7.71 -8.89
N GLU A 120 -3.64 8.03 -8.35
CA GLU A 120 -3.76 9.03 -7.29
C GLU A 120 -3.05 8.58 -6.01
N PHE A 121 -3.08 7.29 -5.66
CA PHE A 121 -2.29 6.80 -4.53
C PHE A 121 -0.78 6.97 -4.78
N CYS A 122 -0.28 6.60 -5.96
CA CYS A 122 1.12 6.77 -6.34
C CYS A 122 1.56 8.25 -6.30
N GLU A 123 0.81 9.14 -6.93
CA GLU A 123 1.17 10.56 -7.05
C GLU A 123 1.03 11.33 -5.74
N ARG A 124 0.12 10.92 -4.85
CA ARG A 124 -0.26 11.72 -3.68
C ARG A 124 0.25 11.12 -2.37
N PHE A 125 0.32 9.81 -2.26
CA PHE A 125 0.85 9.11 -1.09
C PHE A 125 2.34 8.80 -1.27
N GLU A 126 2.68 7.96 -2.27
CA GLU A 126 4.04 7.44 -2.46
C GLU A 126 5.03 8.52 -2.92
N ARG A 127 4.60 9.41 -3.84
CA ARG A 127 5.42 10.51 -4.41
C ARG A 127 6.84 10.08 -4.82
N PRO A 128 7.00 8.97 -5.56
CA PRO A 128 8.31 8.45 -5.91
C PRO A 128 9.01 9.38 -6.92
N GLY A 129 10.35 9.37 -6.92
CA GLY A 129 11.12 10.05 -7.96
C GLY A 129 10.87 9.46 -9.36
N VAL A 130 10.67 8.15 -9.46
CA VAL A 130 10.25 7.45 -10.68
C VAL A 130 8.96 6.67 -10.40
N PRO A 131 7.81 7.06 -10.98
CA PRO A 131 6.52 6.45 -10.66
C PRO A 131 6.38 4.96 -10.94
N HIS A 132 7.01 4.44 -12.00
CA HIS A 132 6.78 3.08 -12.49
C HIS A 132 5.28 2.74 -12.64
N LEU A 133 4.47 3.72 -13.07
CA LEU A 133 3.01 3.65 -13.03
C LEU A 133 2.45 2.44 -13.78
N ASP A 134 3.00 2.11 -14.97
CA ASP A 134 2.57 0.92 -15.72
C ASP A 134 2.69 -0.38 -14.92
N ARG A 135 3.77 -0.54 -14.14
CA ARG A 135 3.97 -1.71 -13.29
C ARG A 135 2.96 -1.74 -12.15
N ARG A 136 2.68 -0.59 -11.53
CA ARG A 136 1.67 -0.46 -10.46
C ARG A 136 0.28 -0.79 -10.98
N LEU A 137 -0.09 -0.27 -12.15
CA LEU A 137 -1.38 -0.55 -12.80
C LEU A 137 -1.54 -2.04 -13.14
N GLN A 138 -0.51 -2.65 -13.73
CA GLN A 138 -0.51 -4.09 -14.01
C GLN A 138 -0.64 -4.91 -12.72
N ALA A 139 0.06 -4.53 -11.66
CA ALA A 139 -0.01 -5.20 -10.37
C ALA A 139 -1.37 -5.02 -9.68
N ALA A 140 -1.98 -3.83 -9.75
CA ALA A 140 -3.30 -3.55 -9.21
C ALA A 140 -4.39 -4.39 -9.90
N ARG A 141 -4.39 -4.43 -11.24
CA ARG A 141 -5.33 -5.24 -12.02
C ARG A 141 -5.14 -6.74 -11.76
N ARG A 142 -3.89 -7.19 -11.59
CA ARG A 142 -3.60 -8.58 -11.18
C ARG A 142 -4.19 -8.88 -9.79
N ALA A 143 -3.96 -8.01 -8.81
CA ALA A 143 -4.49 -8.17 -7.46
C ALA A 143 -6.02 -8.24 -7.46
N TRP A 144 -6.68 -7.38 -8.23
CA TRP A 144 -8.13 -7.41 -8.43
C TRP A 144 -8.60 -8.75 -8.99
N ASN A 145 -8.04 -9.20 -10.11
CA ASN A 145 -8.46 -10.44 -10.77
C ASN A 145 -8.22 -11.70 -9.91
N GLU A 146 -7.15 -11.72 -9.12
CA GLU A 146 -6.79 -12.88 -8.29
C GLU A 146 -7.58 -12.98 -6.99
N ASN A 147 -8.12 -11.86 -6.48
CA ASN A 147 -8.70 -11.80 -5.13
C ASN A 147 -10.15 -11.33 -5.09
N LYS A 148 -10.72 -10.84 -6.19
CA LYS A 148 -12.16 -10.58 -6.29
C LYS A 148 -12.88 -11.91 -6.07
N GLN A 149 -13.70 -11.97 -5.02
CA GLN A 149 -14.56 -13.14 -4.83
C GLN A 149 -15.54 -13.21 -6.01
N PRO A 150 -15.79 -14.40 -6.59
CA PRO A 150 -16.92 -14.54 -7.50
C PRO A 150 -18.19 -14.12 -6.75
N ALA A 151 -19.00 -13.28 -7.41
CA ALA A 151 -20.30 -12.86 -6.92
C ALA A 151 -21.24 -14.06 -6.74
#